data_AF-A0A291QRH4-F1
#
_entry.id   AF-A0A291QRH4-F1
#
_cell.length_a   1.000
_cell.length_b   1.000
_cell.length_c   1.000
_cell.angle_alpha   90.00
_cell.angle_beta   90.00
_cell.angle_gamma   90.00
#
_symmetry.space_group_name_H-M   'P 1'
#
loop_
_entity.id
_entity.type
_entity.pdbx_description
1 polymer ?
#
loop_
_entity_poly.entity_id
_entity_poly.type
_entity_poly.pdbx_seq_one_letter_code
_entity_poly.pdbx_strand_id
1 'polypeptide(L)'
;MLRFFLYSFVCLSLLTFNSSFSDPQDIYRPSNEWPVVIADGWFSAKTYTIGKYQASSKTNGSNRTSIFRTFPSAKNVFHYQLTSNASEYLITYGTVASISIDEKTLPKYLHSKHTGNADFFYAELIDQKDTSRPHWEMIIRKPHYLSLNKNNITGTLRSGNRSFMISAHNKFSFTNSYEKTCYEFKSKKKILAAVMLDKQPKVWVEEGLDSYESQVFAAAVSSLLQQ
;
A
#
# COMPACT_ATOMS: atom_id res chain seq x y z
N MET A 1 41.24 -41.75 48.26
CA MET A 1 41.00 -41.20 46.90
C MET A 1 39.57 -40.65 46.90
N LEU A 2 39.29 -39.44 47.36
CA LEU A 2 39.66 -38.12 46.85
C LEU A 2 39.09 -37.82 45.45
N ARG A 3 38.00 -37.01 45.46
CA ARG A 3 37.54 -36.05 44.43
C ARG A 3 37.15 -36.60 43.06
N PHE A 4 35.89 -36.45 42.66
CA PHE A 4 35.54 -35.81 41.37
C PHE A 4 34.08 -35.27 41.39
N PHE A 5 33.97 -33.94 41.57
CA PHE A 5 33.09 -32.99 40.83
C PHE A 5 31.60 -33.41 40.65
N LEU A 6 30.60 -32.92 41.39
CA LEU A 6 30.19 -31.51 41.61
C LEU A 6 30.38 -30.66 40.36
N TYR A 7 29.35 -30.54 39.51
CA TYR A 7 28.97 -29.39 38.68
C TYR A 7 27.97 -29.87 37.60
N SER A 8 26.68 -29.93 37.95
CA SER A 8 25.62 -29.91 36.93
C SER A 8 24.31 -29.34 37.50
N PHE A 9 24.46 -28.30 38.32
CA PHE A 9 23.38 -27.40 38.73
C PHE A 9 23.83 -26.01 38.31
N VAL A 10 22.88 -25.18 37.84
CA VAL A 10 23.05 -23.80 37.35
C VAL A 10 23.37 -23.66 35.85
N CYS A 11 22.37 -23.94 35.01
CA CYS A 11 22.16 -23.18 33.77
C CYS A 11 20.70 -23.28 33.31
N LEU A 12 19.76 -23.05 34.24
CA LEU A 12 18.38 -22.72 33.89
C LEU A 12 18.31 -21.20 33.72
N SER A 13 18.97 -20.70 32.67
CA SER A 13 18.88 -19.31 32.26
C SER A 13 17.46 -19.05 31.80
N LEU A 14 16.70 -18.40 32.67
CA LEU A 14 15.59 -17.48 32.40
C LEU A 14 15.51 -17.08 30.91
N LEU A 15 14.72 -17.82 30.14
CA LEU A 15 14.13 -17.31 28.91
C LEU A 15 13.01 -16.36 29.31
N THR A 16 13.38 -15.17 29.78
CA THR A 16 12.46 -14.03 29.79
C THR A 16 12.23 -13.68 28.33
N PHE A 17 11.16 -14.24 27.76
CA PHE A 17 10.54 -13.65 26.58
C PHE A 17 10.15 -12.23 26.96
N ASN A 18 10.97 -11.26 26.54
CA ASN A 18 10.53 -9.88 26.44
C ASN A 18 9.44 -9.87 25.36
N SER A 19 8.20 -10.13 25.76
CA SER A 19 7.05 -9.70 24.99
C SER A 19 7.07 -8.19 24.98
N SER A 20 7.75 -7.62 24.00
CA SER A 20 7.70 -6.20 23.68
C SER A 20 6.24 -5.81 23.65
N PHE A 21 5.81 -4.99 24.62
CA PHE A 21 4.47 -4.41 24.65
C PHE A 21 4.29 -3.65 23.33
N SER A 22 3.57 -4.26 22.37
CA SER A 22 3.23 -3.59 21.11
C SER A 22 2.28 -2.45 21.47
N ASP A 23 2.62 -1.23 21.04
CA ASP A 23 1.74 -0.06 21.13
C ASP A 23 0.32 -0.49 20.69
N PRO A 24 -0.72 -0.27 21.53
CA PRO A 24 -2.12 -0.57 21.20
C PRO A 24 -2.58 -0.04 19.83
N GLN A 25 -1.91 0.98 19.30
CA GLN A 25 -2.19 1.58 17.99
C GLN A 25 -1.28 1.06 16.87
N ASP A 26 -0.45 0.05 17.14
CA ASP A 26 0.43 -0.52 16.13
C ASP A 26 -0.36 -1.47 15.21
N ILE A 27 -0.56 -1.02 13.97
CA ILE A 27 -1.23 -1.81 12.92
C ILE A 27 -0.37 -3.01 12.49
N TYR A 28 0.94 -3.03 12.74
CA TYR A 28 1.89 -4.03 12.23
C TYR A 28 1.84 -5.39 12.97
N ARG A 29 0.67 -5.77 13.48
CA ARG A 29 0.43 -7.02 14.21
C ARG A 29 0.02 -8.14 13.24
N PRO A 30 0.36 -9.40 13.55
CA PRO A 30 -0.09 -10.53 12.74
C PRO A 30 -1.62 -10.65 12.58
N SER A 31 -2.41 -10.19 13.56
CA SER A 31 -3.88 -10.24 13.47
C SER A 31 -4.44 -9.30 12.40
N ASN A 32 -3.74 -8.19 12.13
CA ASN A 32 -4.08 -7.22 11.09
C ASN A 32 -3.47 -7.59 9.73
N GLU A 33 -2.59 -8.60 9.66
CA GLU A 33 -1.89 -8.97 8.43
C GLU A 33 -2.83 -9.73 7.49
N TRP A 34 -3.06 -9.19 6.30
CA TRP A 34 -3.78 -9.90 5.25
C TRP A 34 -2.80 -10.81 4.49
N PRO A 35 -3.16 -12.08 4.26
CA PRO A 35 -2.32 -12.97 3.47
C PRO A 35 -2.18 -12.44 2.05
N VAL A 36 -0.95 -12.37 1.56
CA VAL A 36 -0.66 -12.00 0.17
C VAL A 36 -0.08 -13.20 -0.55
N VAL A 37 -0.73 -13.61 -1.63
CA VAL A 37 -0.25 -14.69 -2.51
C VAL A 37 0.01 -14.11 -3.88
N ILE A 38 1.23 -14.31 -4.38
CA ILE A 38 1.62 -13.92 -5.74
C ILE A 38 1.68 -15.19 -6.57
N ALA A 39 0.82 -15.30 -7.57
CA ALA A 39 0.90 -16.35 -8.58
C ALA A 39 1.60 -15.77 -9.81
N ASP A 40 2.88 -16.12 -9.96
CA ASP A 40 3.72 -15.77 -11.09
C ASP A 40 4.13 -17.06 -11.79
N GLY A 41 3.50 -17.36 -12.91
CA GLY A 41 3.76 -18.59 -13.67
C GLY A 41 4.53 -18.26 -14.94
N TRP A 42 5.42 -19.15 -15.35
CA TRP A 42 6.26 -18.98 -16.55
C TRP A 42 5.45 -18.52 -17.78
N PHE A 43 4.22 -19.05 -17.94
CA PHE A 43 3.33 -18.76 -19.08
C PHE A 43 2.02 -18.07 -18.67
N SER A 44 1.84 -17.67 -17.42
CA SER A 44 0.62 -17.03 -16.93
C SER A 44 0.92 -15.63 -16.42
N ALA A 45 0.06 -14.67 -16.76
CA ALA A 45 0.21 -13.31 -16.24
C ALA A 45 0.19 -13.29 -14.71
N LYS A 46 1.06 -12.46 -14.12
CA LYS A 46 1.17 -12.29 -12.68
C LYS A 46 -0.17 -11.88 -12.08
N THR A 47 -0.68 -12.67 -11.14
CA THR A 47 -1.91 -12.38 -10.38
C THR A 47 -1.62 -12.33 -8.89
N TYR A 48 -2.49 -11.63 -8.16
CA TYR A 48 -2.32 -11.40 -6.73
C TYR A 48 -3.61 -11.71 -5.99
N THR A 49 -3.47 -12.36 -4.85
CA THR A 49 -4.52 -12.48 -3.85
C THR A 49 -4.11 -11.68 -2.64
N ILE A 50 -5.02 -10.87 -2.10
CA ILE A 50 -4.79 -10.05 -0.91
C ILE A 50 -5.98 -10.27 0.03
N GLY A 51 -5.77 -10.96 1.14
CA GLY A 51 -6.87 -11.40 2.00
C GLY A 51 -7.91 -12.19 1.21
N LYS A 52 -9.13 -11.65 1.10
CA LYS A 52 -10.25 -12.25 0.36
C LYS A 52 -10.42 -11.73 -1.08
N TYR A 53 -9.50 -10.89 -1.55
CA TYR A 53 -9.61 -10.20 -2.83
C TYR A 53 -8.66 -10.82 -3.86
N GLN A 54 -9.16 -11.05 -5.07
CA GLN A 54 -8.41 -11.65 -6.17
C GLN A 54 -8.25 -10.65 -7.32
N ALA A 55 -7.01 -10.35 -7.69
CA ALA A 55 -6.69 -9.53 -8.85
C ALA A 55 -6.63 -10.39 -10.12
N SER A 56 -7.26 -9.91 -11.19
CA SER A 56 -7.12 -10.46 -12.53
C SER A 56 -5.78 -10.06 -13.16
N SER A 57 -5.51 -10.63 -14.34
CA SER A 57 -4.31 -10.32 -15.10
C SER A 57 -4.27 -8.86 -15.54
N LYS A 58 -3.09 -8.26 -15.42
CA LYS A 58 -2.82 -6.90 -15.86
C LYS A 58 -2.94 -6.76 -17.38
N THR A 59 -3.67 -5.75 -17.83
CA THR A 59 -3.83 -5.41 -19.26
C THR A 59 -3.24 -4.03 -19.54
N ASN A 60 -2.55 -3.87 -20.67
CA ASN A 60 -1.93 -2.61 -21.08
C ASN A 60 -2.97 -1.58 -21.52
N GLY A 61 -2.73 -0.31 -21.19
CA GLY A 61 -3.56 0.83 -21.57
C GLY A 61 -4.66 1.15 -20.55
N SER A 62 -5.39 2.23 -20.82
CA SER A 62 -6.52 2.68 -20.00
C SER A 62 -7.85 2.10 -20.50
N ASN A 63 -8.74 1.77 -19.56
CA ASN A 63 -10.13 1.46 -19.91
C ASN A 63 -10.78 2.66 -20.63
N ARG A 64 -11.80 2.41 -21.46
CA ARG A 64 -12.58 3.44 -22.18
C ARG A 64 -13.16 4.50 -21.25
N THR A 65 -13.55 4.12 -20.04
CA THR A 65 -14.17 4.99 -19.04
C THR A 65 -13.18 5.69 -18.11
N SER A 66 -11.87 5.43 -18.26
CA SER A 66 -10.87 5.90 -17.31
C SER A 66 -10.46 7.36 -17.55
N ILE A 67 -10.27 8.09 -16.45
CA ILE A 67 -9.73 9.46 -16.44
C ILE A 67 -8.32 9.55 -17.02
N PHE A 68 -7.57 8.45 -17.11
CA PHE A 68 -6.24 8.44 -17.73
C PHE A 68 -6.21 8.96 -19.16
N ARG A 69 -7.34 8.93 -19.88
CA ARG A 69 -7.46 9.49 -21.23
C ARG A 69 -7.35 11.01 -21.27
N THR A 70 -7.58 11.69 -20.14
CA THR A 70 -7.41 13.14 -20.03
C THR A 70 -5.97 13.54 -19.68
N PHE A 71 -5.09 12.57 -19.40
CA PHE A 71 -3.69 12.83 -19.08
C PHE A 71 -2.79 12.57 -20.31
N PRO A 72 -2.44 13.60 -21.09
CA PRO A 72 -1.59 13.44 -22.27
C PRO A 72 -0.19 12.92 -21.93
N SER A 73 0.26 13.08 -20.68
CA SER A 73 1.57 12.67 -20.19
C SER A 73 1.59 11.28 -19.52
N ALA A 74 0.46 10.55 -19.53
CA ALA A 74 0.36 9.27 -18.83
C ALA A 74 1.27 8.20 -19.45
N LYS A 75 2.07 7.54 -18.59
CA LYS A 75 3.01 6.48 -18.95
C LYS A 75 2.72 5.23 -18.14
N ASN A 76 3.08 4.07 -18.69
CA ASN A 76 2.97 2.77 -18.01
C ASN A 76 1.55 2.56 -17.45
N VAL A 77 0.54 2.86 -18.27
CA VAL A 77 -0.85 2.74 -17.86
C VAL A 77 -1.30 1.31 -18.03
N PHE A 78 -1.88 0.76 -16.97
CA PHE A 78 -2.44 -0.58 -16.97
C PHE A 78 -3.79 -0.57 -16.26
N HIS A 79 -4.59 -1.59 -16.54
CA HIS A 79 -5.81 -1.86 -15.81
C HIS A 79 -6.01 -3.34 -15.54
N TYR A 80 -6.78 -3.64 -14.50
CA TYR A 80 -7.19 -4.99 -14.12
C TYR A 80 -8.41 -4.90 -13.20
N GLN A 81 -8.99 -6.05 -12.87
CA GLN A 81 -10.12 -6.15 -11.96
C GLN A 81 -9.68 -6.74 -10.62
N LEU A 82 -10.21 -6.22 -9.53
CA LEU A 82 -10.09 -6.79 -8.19
C LEU A 82 -11.47 -7.26 -7.74
N THR A 83 -11.60 -8.56 -7.52
CA THR A 83 -12.89 -9.21 -7.24
C THR A 83 -12.92 -9.82 -5.84
N SER A 84 -14.09 -9.80 -5.23
CA SER A 84 -14.44 -10.61 -4.07
C SER A 84 -15.93 -10.98 -4.15
N ASN A 85 -16.40 -11.83 -3.24
CA ASN A 85 -17.83 -12.14 -3.14
C ASN A 85 -18.69 -10.87 -2.99
N ALA A 86 -18.17 -9.85 -2.29
CA ALA A 86 -18.90 -8.62 -1.99
C ALA A 86 -18.63 -7.45 -2.95
N SER A 87 -17.50 -7.44 -3.65
CA SER A 87 -17.05 -6.26 -4.43
C SER A 87 -16.43 -6.63 -5.77
N GLU A 88 -16.50 -5.70 -6.71
CA GLU A 88 -15.74 -5.77 -7.97
C GLU A 88 -15.24 -4.37 -8.28
N TYR A 89 -13.92 -4.19 -8.34
CA TYR A 89 -13.30 -2.92 -8.66
C TYR A 89 -12.55 -3.03 -9.97
N LEU A 90 -12.79 -2.09 -10.88
CA LEU A 90 -11.91 -1.82 -12.00
C LEU A 90 -10.82 -0.86 -11.52
N ILE A 91 -9.58 -1.31 -11.55
CA ILE A 91 -8.42 -0.53 -11.13
C ILE A 91 -7.65 -0.15 -12.39
N THR A 92 -7.44 1.14 -12.61
CA THR A 92 -6.54 1.66 -13.64
C THR A 92 -5.45 2.46 -12.96
N TYR A 93 -4.18 2.22 -13.27
CA TYR A 93 -3.08 2.96 -12.66
C TYR A 93 -1.97 3.24 -13.67
N GLY A 94 -1.10 4.19 -13.32
CA GLY A 94 0.01 4.60 -14.18
C GLY A 94 0.82 5.74 -13.57
N THR A 95 1.79 6.21 -14.33
CA THR A 95 2.61 7.38 -13.97
C THR A 95 2.13 8.60 -14.74
N VAL A 96 1.97 9.74 -14.08
CA VAL A 96 1.54 11.01 -14.67
C VAL A 96 2.51 12.13 -14.28
N ALA A 97 2.77 13.06 -15.19
CA ALA A 97 3.64 14.19 -14.91
C ALA A 97 2.96 15.18 -13.96
N SER A 98 3.76 15.90 -13.14
CA SER A 98 3.25 16.88 -12.17
C SER A 98 2.34 17.94 -12.80
N ILE A 99 2.68 18.41 -14.01
CA ILE A 99 1.93 19.43 -14.75
C ILE A 99 0.47 19.02 -15.00
N SER A 100 0.22 17.72 -15.24
CA SER A 100 -1.13 17.20 -15.50
C SER A 100 -1.97 17.04 -14.22
N ILE A 101 -1.33 17.13 -13.06
CA ILE A 101 -1.95 16.97 -11.75
C ILE A 101 -2.15 18.33 -11.05
N ASP A 102 -1.34 19.33 -11.36
CA ASP A 102 -1.47 20.70 -10.81
C ASP A 102 -2.78 21.40 -11.18
N GLU A 103 -3.38 21.04 -12.31
CA GLU A 103 -4.70 21.53 -12.72
C GLU A 103 -5.83 21.04 -11.80
N LYS A 104 -5.57 20.00 -10.98
CA LYS A 104 -6.52 19.51 -9.99
C LYS A 104 -6.35 20.23 -8.65
N THR A 105 -7.46 20.46 -7.94
CA THR A 105 -7.42 20.92 -6.55
C THR A 105 -6.76 19.85 -5.68
N LEU A 106 -5.48 20.03 -5.35
CA LEU A 106 -4.72 19.12 -4.49
C LEU A 106 -4.49 19.71 -3.10
N PRO A 107 -4.29 18.85 -2.08
CA PRO A 107 -3.75 19.29 -0.80
C PRO A 107 -2.41 20.01 -0.97
N LYS A 108 -2.16 21.03 -0.13
CA LYS A 108 -0.97 21.89 -0.26
C LYS A 108 0.36 21.12 -0.33
N TYR A 109 0.46 20.01 0.39
CA TYR A 109 1.65 19.16 0.46
C TYR A 109 1.95 18.36 -0.81
N LEU A 110 1.05 18.36 -1.81
CA LEU A 110 1.22 17.68 -3.11
C LEU A 110 1.42 18.63 -4.30
N HIS A 111 1.34 19.95 -4.13
CA HIS A 111 1.52 20.88 -5.26
C HIS A 111 2.94 20.85 -5.82
N SER A 112 3.07 20.88 -7.15
CA SER A 112 4.35 20.79 -7.86
C SER A 112 5.38 21.85 -7.51
N LYS A 113 4.93 23.04 -7.09
CA LYS A 113 5.79 24.12 -6.56
C LYS A 113 6.66 23.65 -5.39
N HIS A 114 6.26 22.59 -4.70
CA HIS A 114 7.00 21.95 -3.62
C HIS A 114 7.66 20.62 -4.01
N THR A 115 7.47 20.12 -5.24
CA THR A 115 7.90 18.77 -5.63
C THR A 115 8.86 18.72 -6.82
N GLY A 116 9.05 19.81 -7.57
CA GLY A 116 10.03 19.93 -8.64
C GLY A 116 9.88 18.86 -9.74
N ASN A 117 9.00 19.07 -10.71
CA ASN A 117 8.78 18.19 -11.88
C ASN A 117 8.72 16.67 -11.61
N ALA A 118 8.44 16.24 -10.38
CA ALA A 118 8.42 14.83 -10.03
C ALA A 118 7.18 14.14 -10.58
N ASP A 119 7.39 12.97 -11.19
CA ASP A 119 6.33 12.09 -11.64
C ASP A 119 5.50 11.58 -10.44
N PHE A 120 4.18 11.52 -10.63
CA PHE A 120 3.24 10.96 -9.67
C PHE A 120 2.81 9.57 -10.12
N PHE A 121 2.72 8.64 -9.17
CA PHE A 121 1.89 7.45 -9.31
C PHE A 121 0.43 7.87 -9.13
N TYR A 122 -0.41 7.49 -10.09
CA TYR A 122 -1.84 7.74 -10.05
C TYR A 122 -2.57 6.40 -10.17
N ALA A 123 -3.64 6.21 -9.42
CA ALA A 123 -4.57 5.10 -9.61
C ALA A 123 -6.01 5.59 -9.49
N GLU A 124 -6.86 5.10 -10.38
CA GLU A 124 -8.30 5.27 -10.39
C GLU A 124 -8.94 3.93 -10.01
N LEU A 125 -9.80 3.94 -9.00
CA LEU A 125 -10.51 2.77 -8.49
C LEU A 125 -12.01 3.01 -8.68
N ILE A 126 -12.63 2.19 -9.53
CA ILE A 126 -14.04 2.30 -9.89
C ILE A 126 -14.77 1.06 -9.37
N ASP A 127 -15.74 1.25 -8.49
CA ASP A 127 -16.64 0.18 -8.06
C ASP A 127 -17.58 -0.20 -9.22
N GLN A 128 -17.47 -1.44 -9.71
CA GLN A 128 -18.28 -1.95 -10.80
C GLN A 128 -19.61 -2.54 -10.32
N LYS A 129 -19.73 -2.88 -9.02
CA LYS A 129 -21.00 -3.39 -8.45
C LYS A 129 -21.95 -2.26 -8.10
N ASP A 130 -21.43 -1.11 -7.66
CA ASP A 130 -22.22 0.07 -7.32
C ASP A 130 -21.69 1.32 -8.01
N THR A 131 -22.17 1.56 -9.24
CA THR A 131 -21.76 2.70 -10.07
C THR A 131 -22.29 4.05 -9.57
N SER A 132 -23.15 4.07 -8.55
CA SER A 132 -23.60 5.32 -7.92
C SER A 132 -22.53 5.93 -7.01
N ARG A 133 -21.55 5.12 -6.59
CA ARG A 133 -20.47 5.57 -5.72
C ARG A 133 -19.45 6.41 -6.48
N PRO A 134 -18.93 7.48 -5.85
CA PRO A 134 -17.89 8.27 -6.45
C PRO A 134 -16.61 7.43 -6.62
N HIS A 135 -15.91 7.64 -7.74
CA HIS A 135 -14.65 6.97 -8.02
C HIS A 135 -13.59 7.39 -6.98
N TRP A 136 -12.65 6.50 -6.68
CA TRP A 136 -11.51 6.83 -5.86
C TRP A 136 -10.30 7.16 -6.72
N GLU A 137 -9.62 8.25 -6.39
CA GLU A 137 -8.35 8.64 -6.97
C GLU A 137 -7.26 8.50 -5.91
N MET A 138 -6.21 7.75 -6.22
CA MET A 138 -4.99 7.69 -5.45
C MET A 138 -3.88 8.43 -6.18
N ILE A 139 -3.24 9.38 -5.50
CA ILE A 139 -2.20 10.25 -6.06
C ILE A 139 -1.02 10.21 -5.10
N ILE A 140 0.10 9.66 -5.55
CA ILE A 140 1.30 9.46 -4.75
C ILE A 140 2.49 10.06 -5.49
N ARG A 141 3.18 11.02 -4.87
CA ARG A 141 4.49 11.44 -5.33
C ARG A 141 5.45 10.28 -5.15
N LYS A 142 6.21 9.93 -6.19
CA LYS A 142 7.24 8.90 -6.09
C LYS A 142 8.29 9.33 -5.05
N PRO A 143 8.48 8.57 -3.96
CA PRO A 143 9.43 8.96 -2.93
C PRO A 143 10.86 8.77 -3.44
N HIS A 144 11.77 9.65 -3.00
CA HIS A 144 13.21 9.48 -3.18
C HIS A 144 13.78 8.68 -1.98
N TYR A 145 14.82 7.87 -2.16
CA TYR A 145 15.35 7.02 -1.09
C TYR A 145 15.71 7.79 0.19
N LEU A 146 16.26 9.00 0.07
CA LEU A 146 16.53 9.89 1.21
C LEU A 146 15.27 10.30 1.96
N SER A 147 14.16 10.48 1.23
CA SER A 147 12.88 10.89 1.82
C SER A 147 12.19 9.74 2.58
N LEU A 148 12.49 8.48 2.24
CA LEU A 148 11.93 7.29 2.88
C LEU A 148 12.45 7.06 4.31
N ASN A 149 13.60 7.64 4.67
CA ASN A 149 14.11 7.57 6.05
C ASN A 149 13.20 8.26 7.06
N LYS A 150 12.33 9.17 6.58
CA LYS A 150 11.35 9.90 7.39
C LYS A 150 9.97 9.48 6.94
N ASN A 151 9.04 9.31 7.87
CA ASN A 151 7.65 8.95 7.57
C ASN A 151 6.85 10.17 7.07
N ASN A 152 7.22 10.68 5.91
CA ASN A 152 6.64 11.89 5.32
C ASN A 152 5.39 11.54 4.52
N ILE A 153 4.43 12.46 4.53
CA ILE A 153 3.25 12.38 3.67
C ILE A 153 3.70 12.56 2.22
N THR A 154 3.32 11.61 1.37
CA THR A 154 3.72 11.56 -0.03
C THR A 154 2.52 11.51 -0.98
N GLY A 155 1.31 11.28 -0.47
CA GLY A 155 0.14 11.13 -1.33
C GLY A 155 -1.19 11.28 -0.62
N THR A 156 -2.26 11.08 -1.38
CA THR A 156 -3.62 11.04 -0.90
C THR A 156 -4.44 10.00 -1.66
N LEU A 157 -5.40 9.38 -0.99
CA LEU A 157 -6.46 8.56 -1.57
C LEU A 157 -7.78 9.29 -1.30
N ARG A 158 -8.52 9.67 -2.33
CA ARG A 158 -9.68 10.57 -2.18
C ARG A 158 -10.86 10.16 -3.05
N SER A 159 -12.05 10.50 -2.59
CA SER A 159 -13.31 10.35 -3.32
C SER A 159 -14.35 11.32 -2.75
N GLY A 160 -14.78 12.29 -3.56
CA GLY A 160 -15.67 13.38 -3.10
C GLY A 160 -15.14 14.07 -1.85
N ASN A 161 -15.89 14.01 -0.76
CA ASN A 161 -15.55 14.63 0.53
C ASN A 161 -14.69 13.74 1.45
N ARG A 162 -14.38 12.50 1.02
CA ARG A 162 -13.53 11.57 1.80
C ARG A 162 -12.11 11.62 1.28
N SER A 163 -11.15 11.63 2.19
CA SER A 163 -9.73 11.61 1.85
C SER A 163 -8.92 10.95 2.96
N PHE A 164 -7.98 10.12 2.56
CA PHE A 164 -6.95 9.52 3.38
C PHE A 164 -5.59 10.07 2.96
N MET A 165 -4.72 10.30 3.94
CA MET A 165 -3.35 10.72 3.71
C MET A 165 -2.49 9.48 3.51
N ILE A 166 -1.52 9.54 2.59
CA ILE A 166 -0.60 8.45 2.34
C ILE A 166 0.80 8.92 2.69
N SER A 167 1.48 8.22 3.60
CA SER A 167 2.90 8.43 3.87
C SER A 167 3.73 7.25 3.38
N ALA A 168 5.01 7.49 3.13
CA ALA A 168 5.95 6.45 2.71
C ALA A 168 7.20 6.46 3.58
N HIS A 169 7.71 5.28 3.93
CA HIS A 169 8.94 5.11 4.69
C HIS A 169 9.63 3.77 4.40
N ASN A 170 10.87 3.57 4.85
CA ASN A 170 11.62 2.32 4.72
C ASN A 170 12.01 1.69 6.07
N LYS A 171 11.19 1.90 7.12
CA LYS A 171 11.40 1.39 8.51
C LYS A 171 11.77 -0.10 8.59
N PHE A 172 11.33 -0.92 7.63
CA PHE A 172 11.58 -2.36 7.59
C PHE A 172 12.87 -2.76 6.85
N SER A 173 13.64 -1.78 6.39
CA SER A 173 14.86 -1.94 5.60
C SER A 173 16.03 -1.13 6.15
N PHE A 174 17.13 -1.14 5.41
CA PHE A 174 18.27 -0.26 5.63
C PHE A 174 17.94 1.19 5.27
N THR A 175 18.51 2.11 6.04
CA THR A 175 18.48 3.55 5.76
C THR A 175 18.99 3.83 4.34
N ASN A 176 18.38 4.80 3.65
CA ASN A 176 18.69 5.19 2.27
C ASN A 176 18.40 4.10 1.20
N SER A 177 17.50 3.15 1.48
CA SER A 177 17.10 2.12 0.52
C SER A 177 15.67 2.31 0.02
N TYR A 178 15.41 1.85 -1.21
CA TYR A 178 14.07 1.63 -1.78
C TYR A 178 13.48 0.28 -1.38
N GLU A 179 14.31 -0.64 -0.88
CA GLU A 179 13.84 -1.96 -0.43
C GLU A 179 12.84 -1.81 0.71
N LYS A 180 11.78 -2.63 0.68
CA LYS A 180 10.70 -2.63 1.69
C LYS A 180 10.11 -1.24 1.91
N THR A 181 9.97 -0.48 0.82
CA THR A 181 9.20 0.77 0.85
C THR A 181 7.79 0.46 1.34
N CYS A 182 7.40 1.06 2.46
CA CYS A 182 6.12 0.90 3.09
C CYS A 182 5.27 2.14 2.89
N TYR A 183 4.05 1.96 2.39
CA TYR A 183 3.04 3.00 2.29
C TYR A 183 2.02 2.82 3.39
N GLU A 184 1.76 3.87 4.17
CA GLU A 184 0.76 3.90 5.23
C GLU A 184 -0.42 4.80 4.81
N PHE A 185 -1.64 4.27 4.88
CA PHE A 185 -2.89 4.99 4.68
C PHE A 185 -3.41 5.48 6.03
N LYS A 186 -3.60 6.78 6.15
CA LYS A 186 -3.90 7.46 7.42
C LYS A 186 -5.18 8.26 7.35
N SER A 187 -5.97 8.16 8.42
CA SER A 187 -7.01 9.14 8.75
C SER A 187 -6.57 9.91 9.98
N LYS A 188 -6.28 11.21 9.79
CA LYS A 188 -5.64 12.05 10.81
C LYS A 188 -4.31 11.43 11.27
N LYS A 189 -4.22 10.99 12.53
CA LYS A 189 -3.03 10.35 13.12
C LYS A 189 -3.11 8.82 13.13
N LYS A 190 -4.27 8.23 12.83
CA LYS A 190 -4.48 6.78 12.88
C LYS A 190 -4.09 6.15 11.54
N ILE A 191 -3.28 5.09 11.58
CA ILE A 191 -2.99 4.25 10.41
C ILE A 191 -4.14 3.26 10.27
N LEU A 192 -4.73 3.17 9.07
CA LEU A 192 -5.87 2.31 8.78
C LEU A 192 -5.48 1.11 7.90
N ALA A 193 -4.47 1.31 7.03
CA ALA A 193 -3.88 0.25 6.26
C ALA A 193 -2.41 0.57 5.99
N ALA A 194 -1.60 -0.45 5.77
CA ALA A 194 -0.22 -0.30 5.35
C ALA A 194 0.17 -1.41 4.37
N VAL A 195 1.05 -1.11 3.43
CA VAL A 195 1.63 -2.08 2.51
C VAL A 195 3.13 -1.89 2.40
N MET A 196 3.87 -2.95 2.69
CA MET A 196 5.31 -3.05 2.45
C MET A 196 5.57 -3.72 1.11
N LEU A 197 6.21 -3.00 0.19
CA LEU A 197 6.62 -3.50 -1.11
C LEU A 197 7.97 -4.22 -1.01
N ASP A 198 7.97 -5.53 -1.23
CA ASP A 198 9.17 -6.38 -1.26
C ASP A 198 8.91 -7.59 -2.17
N LYS A 199 9.90 -8.48 -2.31
CA LYS A 199 9.71 -9.82 -2.92
C LYS A 199 8.62 -10.62 -2.20
N GLN A 200 8.49 -10.43 -0.90
CA GLN A 200 7.42 -10.97 -0.06
C GLN A 200 6.66 -9.79 0.54
N PRO A 201 5.71 -9.21 -0.20
CA PRO A 201 5.00 -8.04 0.27
C PRO A 201 4.16 -8.39 1.50
N LYS A 202 3.98 -7.41 2.37
CA LYS A 202 3.11 -7.52 3.54
C LYS A 202 2.06 -6.44 3.52
N VAL A 203 0.85 -6.80 3.91
CA VAL A 203 -0.30 -5.90 3.95
C VAL A 203 -0.91 -5.99 5.33
N TRP A 204 -1.08 -4.86 5.98
CA TRP A 204 -1.78 -4.76 7.26
C TRP A 204 -3.00 -3.86 7.11
N VAL A 205 -4.12 -4.28 7.67
CA VAL A 205 -5.37 -3.52 7.65
C VAL A 205 -5.96 -3.54 9.04
N GLU A 206 -6.34 -2.36 9.53
CA GLU A 206 -6.90 -2.16 10.86
C GLU A 206 -8.20 -2.97 11.03
N GLU A 207 -8.34 -3.61 12.19
CA GLU A 207 -9.58 -4.29 12.57
C GLU A 207 -10.72 -3.27 12.78
N GLY A 208 -11.95 -3.68 12.45
CA GLY A 208 -13.15 -2.85 12.67
C GLY A 208 -13.40 -1.75 11.63
N LEU A 209 -12.65 -1.73 10.52
CA LEU A 209 -13.04 -0.95 9.35
C LEU A 209 -14.38 -1.44 8.79
N ASP A 210 -15.19 -0.50 8.27
CA ASP A 210 -16.40 -0.90 7.59
C ASP A 210 -16.10 -1.68 6.30
N SER A 211 -17.10 -2.42 5.81
CA SER A 211 -16.92 -3.29 4.64
C SER A 211 -16.50 -2.53 3.39
N TYR A 212 -16.90 -1.27 3.24
CA TYR A 212 -16.59 -0.44 2.09
C TYR A 212 -15.18 0.13 2.18
N GLU A 213 -14.76 0.65 3.33
CA GLU A 213 -13.40 1.10 3.58
C GLU A 213 -12.39 -0.04 3.37
N SER A 214 -12.70 -1.24 3.88
CA SER A 214 -11.89 -2.44 3.64
C SER A 214 -11.71 -2.73 2.14
N GLN A 215 -12.77 -2.59 1.34
CA GLN A 215 -12.71 -2.80 -0.11
C GLN A 215 -11.88 -1.73 -0.82
N VAL A 216 -12.03 -0.47 -0.41
CA VAL A 216 -11.26 0.66 -0.95
C VAL A 216 -9.77 0.50 -0.65
N PHE A 217 -9.40 0.12 0.58
CA PHE A 217 -7.99 -0.15 0.91
C PHE A 217 -7.46 -1.38 0.18
N ALA A 218 -8.26 -2.43 -0.01
CA ALA A 218 -7.85 -3.57 -0.83
C ALA A 218 -7.51 -3.15 -2.27
N ALA A 219 -8.36 -2.33 -2.89
CA ALA A 219 -8.13 -1.80 -4.24
C ALA A 219 -6.91 -0.89 -4.31
N ALA A 220 -6.77 0.04 -3.36
CA ALA A 220 -5.62 0.94 -3.29
C ALA A 220 -4.30 0.18 -3.10
N VAL A 221 -4.23 -0.75 -2.14
CA VAL A 221 -3.06 -1.58 -1.87
C VAL A 221 -2.73 -2.47 -3.06
N SER A 222 -3.73 -3.08 -3.70
CA SER A 222 -3.51 -3.91 -4.89
C SER A 222 -2.82 -3.14 -6.02
N SER A 223 -3.20 -1.86 -6.22
CA SER A 223 -2.55 -1.02 -7.24
C SER A 223 -1.08 -0.74 -6.95
N LEU A 224 -0.66 -0.71 -5.67
CA LEU A 224 0.74 -0.55 -5.27
C LEU A 224 1.55 -1.83 -5.47
N LEU A 225 0.94 -3.00 -5.21
CA LEU A 225 1.60 -4.31 -5.40
C LEU A 225 1.85 -4.64 -6.87
N GLN A 226 1.08 -4.04 -7.78
CA GLN A 226 1.17 -4.26 -9.23
C GLN A 226 2.13 -3.28 -9.95
N GLN A 227 2.80 -2.39 -9.20
CA GLN A 227 3.76 -1.42 -9.77
C GLN A 227 4.93 -2.09 -10.49
#